data_AF-A0A1G0RB15-F1
#
_entry.id   AF-A0A1G0RB15-F1
#
_cell.length_a   1.000
_cell.length_b   1.000
_cell.length_c   1.000
_cell.angle_alpha   90.00
_cell.angle_beta   90.00
_cell.angle_gamma   90.00
#
_symmetry.space_group_name_H-M   'P 1'
#
loop_
_entity.id
_entity.type
_entity.pdbx_description
1 polymer ?
#
loop_
_entity_poly.entity_id
_entity_poly.type
_entity_poly.pdbx_seq_one_letter_code
_entity_poly.pdbx_strand_id
1 'polypeptide(L)' 'MELNASISPSFGDFERQAFDFTGQYFVTENFSLILQARLYRIPNESTNSIIGLTTRLNF' A
#
# COMPACT_ATOMS: atom_id res chain seq x y z
N MET A 1 -14.94 -1.13 -7.41
CA MET A 1 -13.47 -1.24 -7.33
C MET A 1 -12.95 0.05 -6.74
N GLU A 2 -11.99 -0.03 -5.84
CA GLU A 2 -11.34 1.13 -5.23
C GLU A 2 -9.83 1.06 -5.48
N LEU A 3 -9.25 2.18 -5.87
CA LEU A 3 -7.81 2.31 -6.09
C LEU A 3 -7.32 3.51 -5.29
N ASN A 4 -6.24 3.31 -4.54
CA ASN A 4 -5.57 4.36 -3.81
C ASN A 4 -4.08 4.34 -4.13
N ALA A 5 -3.52 5.50 -4.43
CA ALA A 5 -2.09 5.70 -4.53
C ALA A 5 -1.73 6.94 -3.73
N SER A 6 -0.72 6.84 -2.87
CA SER A 6 -0.23 7.97 -2.10
C SER A 6 1.29 8.01 -2.07
N ILE A 7 1.83 9.21 -2.14
CA ILE A 7 3.24 9.48 -1.85
C ILE A 7 3.26 10.27 -0.56
N SER A 8 4.02 9.80 0.42
CA SER A 8 4.12 10.45 1.72
C SER A 8 5.59 10.72 2.04
N PRO A 9 6.00 12.00 2.15
CA PRO A 9 7.26 12.33 2.78
C PRO A 9 7.14 12.08 4.29
N SER A 10 8.22 11.65 4.94
CA SER A 10 8.22 11.62 6.40
C SER A 10 8.34 13.03 6.96
N PHE A 11 7.49 13.41 7.92
CA PHE A 11 7.52 14.75 8.53
C PHE A 11 8.88 15.00 9.21
N GLY A 12 9.63 15.99 8.71
CA GLY A 12 10.95 16.37 9.22
C GLY A 12 12.15 15.75 8.48
N ASP A 13 11.92 14.78 7.58
CA ASP A 13 12.96 14.16 6.75
C ASP A 13 12.40 13.93 5.33
N PHE A 14 12.66 14.91 4.45
CA PHE A 14 12.27 14.90 3.03
C PHE A 14 12.95 13.80 2.23
N GLU A 15 14.00 13.20 2.77
CA GLU A 15 14.76 12.18 2.06
C GLU A 15 14.09 10.81 2.15
N ARG A 16 13.29 10.57 3.21
CA ARG A 16 12.49 9.36 3.34
C ARG A 16 11.18 9.51 2.58
N GLN A 17 11.01 8.66 1.59
CA GLN A 17 9.84 8.64 0.72
C GLN A 17 9.16 7.29 0.82
N ALA A 18 7.86 7.31 1.09
CA ALA A 18 7.00 6.16 0.97
C ALA A 18 6.09 6.34 -0.24
N PHE A 19 6.02 5.31 -1.09
CA PHE A 19 5.01 5.17 -2.12
C PHE A 19 4.09 4.02 -1.73
N ASP A 20 2.80 4.31 -1.65
CA ASP A 20 1.76 3.36 -1.32
C ASP A 20 0.81 3.20 -2.49
N PHE A 21 0.50 1.96 -2.80
CA PHE A 21 -0.52 1.58 -3.74
C PHE A 21 -1.40 0.51 -3.09
N THR A 22 -2.71 0.74 -3.12
CA THR A 22 -3.71 -0.24 -2.65
C THR A 22 -4.80 -0.34 -3.70
N GLY A 23 -5.08 -1.56 -4.14
CA GLY A 23 -6.19 -1.86 -5.02
C GLY A 23 -7.15 -2.83 -4.35
N GLN A 24 -8.42 -2.47 -4.29
CA GLN A 24 -9.49 -3.30 -3.74
C GLN A 24 -10.53 -3.64 -4.80
N TYR A 25 -10.73 -4.95 -4.99
CA TYR A 25 -11.72 -5.52 -5.86
C TYR A 25 -12.80 -6.22 -5.04
N PHE A 26 -14.05 -5.83 -5.23
CA PHE A 26 -15.21 -6.45 -4.59
C PHE A 26 -15.69 -7.58 -5.50
N VAL A 27 -15.52 -8.82 -5.04
CA VAL A 27 -15.96 -10.01 -5.78
C VAL A 27 -17.46 -10.22 -5.57
N THR A 28 -17.92 -9.98 -4.33
CA THR A 28 -19.33 -9.92 -3.94
C THR A 28 -19.53 -8.77 -2.94
N GLU A 29 -20.76 -8.51 -2.52
CA GLU A 29 -21.06 -7.48 -1.50
C GLU A 29 -20.36 -7.73 -0.16
N ASN A 30 -20.07 -8.99 0.16
CA ASN A 30 -19.46 -9.40 1.41
C ASN A 30 -18.02 -9.94 1.26
N PHE A 31 -17.49 -10.07 0.04
CA PHE A 31 -16.15 -10.60 -0.21
C PHE A 31 -15.33 -9.68 -1.10
N SER A 32 -14.12 -9.35 -0.66
CA SER A 32 -13.18 -8.51 -1.41
C SER A 32 -11.75 -9.02 -1.37
N LEU A 33 -11.01 -8.69 -2.42
CA LEU A 33 -9.58 -8.90 -2.59
C LEU A 33 -8.89 -7.54 -2.52
N ILE A 34 -7.81 -7.46 -1.74
CA ILE A 34 -7.05 -6.22 -1.54
C ILE A 34 -5.60 -6.53 -1.87
N LEU A 35 -5.09 -5.93 -2.94
CA LEU A 35 -3.68 -5.90 -3.28
C LEU A 35 -3.04 -4.67 -2.63
N GLN A 36 -1.95 -4.85 -1.91
CA GLN A 36 -1.16 -3.77 -1.33
C GLN A 36 0.27 -3.85 -1.84
N ALA A 37 0.81 -2.72 -2.29
CA ALA A 37 2.21 -2.54 -2.59
C ALA A 37 2.68 -1.26 -1.91
N ARG A 38 3.76 -1.35 -1.15
CA ARG A 38 4.38 -0.22 -0.47
C ARG A 38 5.89 -0.26 -0.69
N LEU A 39 6.46 0.86 -1.07
CA LEU A 39 7.88 1.05 -1.30
C LEU A 39 8.42 2.12 -0.36
N TYR A 40 9.49 1.81 0.34
CA TYR A 40 10.21 2.73 1.21
C TYR A 40 11.59 3.00 0.64
N ARG A 41 11.86 4.27 0.38
CA ARG A 41 13.20 4.76 0.05
C ARG A 41 13.70 5.57 1.23
N ILE A 42 14.74 5.06 1.89
CA ILE A 42 15.44 5.73 2.99
C ILE A 42 16.89 5.89 2.52
N PRO A 43 17.47 7.10 2.55
CA PRO A 43 18.87 7.29 2.15
C PRO A 43 19.82 6.51 3.05
N ASN A 44 20.92 6.05 2.47
CA ASN A 44 21.95 5.25 3.15
C ASN A 44 21.45 3.90 3.68
N GLU A 45 20.22 3.51 3.36
CA GLU A 45 19.60 2.24 3.71
C GLU A 45 19.16 1.53 2.42
N SER A 46 18.95 0.22 2.53
CA SER A 46 18.38 -0.54 1.41
C SER A 46 16.91 -0.16 1.19
N THR A 47 16.49 -0.08 -0.07
CA THR A 47 15.07 0.09 -0.43
C THR A 47 14.29 -1.10 0.11
N ASN A 48 13.23 -0.82 0.87
CA ASN A 48 12.35 -1.85 1.41
C ASN A 48 11.02 -1.85 0.68
N SER A 49 10.42 -3.03 0.54
CA SER A 49 9.13 -3.19 -0.12
C SER A 49 8.23 -4.15 0.66
N ILE A 50 6.95 -3.80 0.77
CA ILE A 50 5.89 -4.69 1.26
C ILE A 50 4.94 -4.93 0.10
N ILE A 51 4.74 -6.19 -0.25
CA ILE A 51 3.76 -6.61 -1.26
C ILE A 51 2.87 -7.65 -0.59
N GLY A 52 1.56 -7.45 -0.66
CA GLY A 52 0.59 -8.30 0.03
C GLY A 52 -0.70 -8.45 -0.76
N LEU A 53 -1.32 -9.62 -0.61
CA LEU A 53 -2.66 -9.91 -1.07
C LEU A 53 -3.50 -10.33 0.14
N THR A 54 -4.60 -9.63 0.37
CA THR A 54 -5.49 -9.85 1.51
C THR A 54 -6.89 -10.17 0.99
N THR A 55 -7.51 -11.20 1.56
CA THR A 55 -8.92 -11.52 1.38
C THR A 55 -9.73 -11.00 2.57
N ARG A 56 -10.84 -10.31 2.32
CA ARG A 56 -11.75 -9.84 3.38
C ARG A 56 -13.15 -10.38 3.15
N LEU A 57 -13.71 -11.04 4.17
CA LEU A 57 -15.07 -11.56 4.21
C LEU A 57 -15.81 -10.89 5.37
N ASN A 58 -16.94 -10.26 5.09
CA ASN A 58 -17.82 -9.64 6.07
C ASN A 58 -19.05 -10.55 6.30
N PHE A 59 -19.48 -10.72 7.55
CA PHE A 59 -20.63 -11.54 7.94
C PHE A 59 -21.75 -10.68 8.51
#